data_AF-A0A2E5IBB8-F1
#
_entry.id   AF-A0A2E5IBB8-F1
#
_cell.length_a   1.000
_cell.length_b   1.000
_cell.length_c   1.000
_cell.angle_alpha   90.00
_cell.angle_beta   90.00
_cell.angle_gamma   90.00
#
_symmetry.space_group_name_H-M   'P 1'
#
loop_
_entity.id
_entity.type
_entity.pdbx_description
1 polymer ?
#
loop_
_entity_poly.entity_id
_entity_poly.type
_entity_poly.pdbx_seq_one_letter_code
_entity_poly.pdbx_strand_id
1 'polypeptide(L)'
;MDRDSLNSMTVAKLKELLADLSLPVSGRKAELIDRIIKNQEDIGGEDSDEKEEIDISESRQDTAAEAIETVVSDIGDGPVTVEESDVTLQTMILIGAVILALGLVIFSL
;
A
#
# COMPACT_ATOMS: atom_id res chain seq x y z
N MET A 1 3.99 10.45 15.17
CA MET A 1 4.20 10.67 13.73
C MET A 1 3.05 11.52 13.21
N ASP A 2 3.30 12.64 12.53
CA ASP A 2 2.23 13.55 12.05
C ASP A 2 1.64 13.12 10.70
N ARG A 3 0.35 13.44 10.50
CA ARG A 3 -0.40 13.11 9.27
C ARG A 3 0.22 13.72 8.01
N ASP A 4 0.71 14.95 8.10
CA ASP A 4 1.33 15.67 6.97
C ASP A 4 2.66 15.04 6.54
N SER A 5 3.44 14.53 7.51
CA SER A 5 4.67 13.79 7.24
C SER A 5 4.37 12.48 6.48
N LEU A 6 3.31 11.77 6.88
CA LEU A 6 2.85 10.55 6.19
C LEU A 6 2.25 10.85 4.80
N ASN A 7 1.60 12.01 4.62
CA ASN A 7 1.11 12.44 3.30
C ASN A 7 2.26 12.80 2.35
N SER A 8 3.38 13.25 2.90
CA SER A 8 4.60 13.50 2.11
C SER A 8 5.31 12.19 1.70
N MET A 9 4.99 11.06 2.33
CA MET A 9 5.51 9.74 1.97
C MET A 9 4.76 9.12 0.79
N THR A 10 5.47 8.25 0.07
CA THR A 10 4.90 7.46 -1.02
C THR A 10 4.02 6.33 -0.47
N VAL A 11 3.07 5.88 -1.29
CA VAL A 11 2.21 4.73 -0.94
C VAL A 11 3.05 3.48 -0.66
N ALA A 12 4.20 3.32 -1.32
CA ALA A 12 5.14 2.24 -1.04
C ALA A 12 5.68 2.29 0.40
N LYS A 13 6.13 3.47 0.87
CA LYS A 13 6.63 3.63 2.24
C LYS A 13 5.53 3.49 3.28
N LEU A 14 4.32 3.98 2.97
CA LEU A 14 3.13 3.80 3.81
C LEU A 14 2.76 2.32 3.94
N LYS A 15 2.86 1.53 2.86
CA LYS A 15 2.63 0.09 2.87
C LYS A 15 3.70 -0.66 3.65
N GLU A 16 4.97 -0.26 3.51
CA GLU A 16 6.07 -0.85 4.29
C GLU A 16 5.84 -0.64 5.79
N LEU A 17 5.48 0.58 6.19
CA LEU A 17 5.11 0.87 7.59
C LEU A 17 3.91 0.05 8.06
N LEU A 18 2.89 -0.13 7.22
CA LEU A 18 1.75 -0.99 7.58
C LEU A 18 2.14 -2.47 7.65
N ALA A 19 3.04 -2.94 6.79
CA ALA A 19 3.53 -4.31 6.80
C ALA A 19 4.35 -4.60 8.06
N ASP A 20 5.21 -3.67 8.46
CA ASP A 20 5.96 -3.70 9.72
C ASP A 20 5.02 -3.76 10.93
N LEU A 21 3.90 -3.02 10.87
CA LEU A 21 2.85 -3.04 11.88
C LEU A 21 1.87 -4.22 11.74
N SER A 22 2.11 -5.19 10.83
CA SER A 22 1.20 -6.32 10.52
C SER A 22 -0.24 -5.91 10.21
N LEU A 23 -0.41 -4.72 9.65
CA LEU A 23 -1.70 -4.15 9.28
C LEU A 23 -1.98 -4.35 7.80
N PRO A 24 -3.26 -4.40 7.41
CA PRO A 24 -3.63 -4.54 6.01
C PRO A 24 -3.01 -3.41 5.18
N VAL A 25 -2.28 -3.75 4.12
CA VAL A 25 -1.63 -2.82 3.19
C VAL A 25 -2.53 -2.43 2.00
N SER A 26 -3.80 -2.83 2.05
CA SER A 26 -4.82 -2.56 1.04
C SER A 26 -5.63 -1.30 1.37
N GLY A 27 -6.06 -0.59 0.32
CA GLY A 27 -6.88 0.62 0.41
C GLY A 27 -6.26 1.85 -0.28
N ARG A 28 -6.92 3.00 -0.14
CA ARG A 28 -6.45 4.30 -0.68
C ARG A 28 -5.39 4.91 0.23
N LYS A 29 -4.47 5.72 -0.32
CA LYS A 29 -3.40 6.40 0.44
C LYS A 29 -3.88 7.05 1.75
N ALA A 30 -5.02 7.73 1.71
CA ALA A 30 -5.61 8.37 2.90
C ALA A 30 -5.97 7.36 4.00
N GLU A 31 -6.49 6.19 3.64
CA GLU A 31 -6.82 5.12 4.59
C GLU A 31 -5.57 4.46 5.16
N LEU A 32 -4.51 4.30 4.35
CA LEU A 32 -3.22 3.83 4.86
C LEU A 32 -2.68 4.79 5.93
N ILE A 33 -2.69 6.09 5.66
CA ILE A 33 -2.22 7.12 6.62
C ILE A 33 -3.05 7.10 7.90
N ASP A 34 -4.38 7.03 7.79
CA ASP A 34 -5.28 7.02 8.94
C ASP A 34 -5.03 5.80 9.84
N ARG A 35 -4.88 4.62 9.21
CA ARG A 35 -4.58 3.35 9.87
C ARG A 35 -3.22 3.39 10.59
N ILE A 36 -2.22 3.98 9.96
CA ILE A 36 -0.87 4.16 10.53
C ILE A 36 -0.92 5.09 11.75
N ILE A 37 -1.66 6.21 11.69
CA ILE A 37 -1.76 7.15 12.81
C ILE A 37 -2.49 6.51 13.99
N LYS A 38 -3.63 5.86 13.70
CA LYS A 38 -4.46 5.22 14.72
C LYS A 38 -3.73 4.11 15.47
N ASN A 39 -2.90 3.34 14.78
CA ASN A 39 -2.16 2.24 15.40
C ASN A 39 -0.80 2.66 15.99
N GLN A 40 -0.13 3.69 15.47
CA GLN A 40 1.11 4.19 16.09
C GLN A 40 0.90 4.87 17.44
N GLU A 41 -0.32 5.32 17.75
CA GLU A 41 -0.63 5.84 19.09
C GLU A 41 -0.66 4.72 20.14
N ASP A 42 -0.85 3.47 19.71
CA ASP A 42 -0.98 2.27 20.55
C ASP A 42 0.31 1.43 20.60
N ILE A 43 1.15 1.52 19.56
CA ILE A 43 2.33 0.68 19.34
C ILE A 43 3.58 1.43 19.78
N GLY A 44 3.80 1.50 21.10
CA GLY A 44 5.02 1.98 21.74
C GLY A 44 5.93 0.86 22.27
N GLY A 45 5.78 -0.39 21.81
CA GLY A 45 6.53 -1.53 22.33
C GLY A 45 6.83 -2.62 21.29
N GLU A 46 8.13 -2.75 21.00
CA GLU A 46 8.88 -3.96 20.66
C GLU A 46 8.43 -4.87 19.50
N ASP A 47 9.18 -4.72 18.40
CA ASP A 47 10.07 -5.73 17.81
C ASP A 47 9.53 -7.00 17.13
N SER A 48 9.90 -7.06 15.84
CA SER A 48 10.60 -8.16 15.17
C SER A 48 9.78 -9.33 14.60
N ASP A 49 9.82 -9.36 13.27
CA ASP A 49 9.56 -10.47 12.36
C ASP A 49 9.88 -11.86 12.92
N GLU A 50 8.84 -12.67 13.09
CA GLU A 50 8.92 -14.12 13.05
C GLU A 50 8.09 -14.65 11.87
N LYS A 51 8.79 -15.38 10.99
CA LYS A 51 8.34 -16.12 9.80
C LYS A 51 7.00 -16.85 9.97
N GLU A 52 6.24 -17.01 8.88
CA GLU A 52 6.11 -18.30 8.17
C GLU A 52 5.13 -18.24 6.98
N GLU A 53 5.52 -18.94 5.91
CA GLU A 53 4.69 -19.26 4.75
C GLU A 53 3.41 -19.98 5.17
N ILE A 54 2.26 -19.52 4.68
CA ILE A 54 1.06 -20.35 4.63
C ILE A 54 0.61 -20.52 3.17
N ASP A 55 1.10 -21.60 2.60
CA ASP A 55 0.47 -22.32 1.51
C ASP A 55 -0.93 -22.77 1.97
N ILE A 56 -1.98 -22.32 1.29
CA ILE A 56 -3.30 -22.94 1.41
C ILE A 56 -3.86 -23.13 0.01
N SER A 57 -3.50 -24.27 -0.56
CA SER A 57 -4.18 -24.83 -1.72
C SER A 57 -5.61 -25.25 -1.38
N GLU A 58 -6.50 -24.97 -2.34
CA GLU A 58 -7.78 -25.64 -2.67
C GLU A 58 -8.69 -26.22 -1.57
N SER A 59 -9.93 -25.75 -1.53
CA SER A 59 -11.06 -26.68 -1.65
C SER A 59 -12.34 -26.01 -2.18
N ARG A 60 -12.82 -26.51 -3.32
CA ARG A 60 -14.18 -26.32 -3.81
C ARG A 60 -15.11 -27.25 -3.02
N GLN A 61 -16.15 -26.71 -2.40
CA GLN A 61 -17.33 -27.49 -2.04
C GLN A 61 -18.59 -26.71 -2.42
N ASP A 62 -19.23 -27.21 -3.48
CA ASP A 62 -20.63 -26.95 -3.82
C ASP A 62 -21.55 -27.27 -2.64
N THR A 63 -22.54 -26.42 -2.34
CA THR A 63 -23.85 -26.93 -1.92
C THR A 63 -24.99 -25.95 -2.19
N ALA A 64 -26.11 -26.54 -2.60
CA ALA A 64 -27.28 -25.94 -3.23
C ALA A 64 -28.17 -25.06 -2.33
N ALA A 65 -28.73 -24.04 -2.98
CA ALA A 65 -30.10 -23.54 -2.89
C ALA A 65 -30.71 -23.22 -1.52
N GLU A 66 -30.87 -21.92 -1.23
CA GLU A 66 -32.22 -21.37 -1.12
C GLU A 66 -32.24 -19.87 -1.48
N ALA A 67 -33.31 -19.48 -2.16
CA ALA A 67 -33.52 -18.14 -2.68
C ALA A 67 -33.80 -17.14 -1.55
N ILE A 68 -33.11 -16.00 -1.57
CA ILE A 68 -33.62 -14.78 -0.96
C ILE A 68 -33.50 -13.66 -1.99
N GLU A 69 -34.62 -13.44 -2.64
CA GLU A 69 -34.97 -12.27 -3.44
C GLU A 69 -34.81 -11.00 -2.60
N THR A 70 -33.91 -10.10 -2.97
CA THR A 70 -34.09 -8.67 -2.68
C THR A 70 -33.40 -7.81 -3.74
N VAL A 71 -34.22 -7.41 -4.72
CA VAL A 71 -34.32 -6.07 -5.35
C VAL A 71 -33.02 -5.30 -5.61
N VAL A 72 -32.74 -5.19 -6.91
CA VAL A 72 -31.80 -4.27 -7.58
C VAL A 72 -31.97 -2.83 -7.08
N SER A 73 -30.87 -2.21 -6.65
CA SER A 73 -30.66 -0.77 -6.80
C SER A 73 -29.51 -0.55 -7.77
N ASP A 74 -29.91 -0.08 -8.94
CA ASP A 74 -29.11 0.55 -9.98
C ASP A 74 -28.26 1.68 -9.37
N ILE A 75 -26.96 1.46 -9.24
CA ILE A 75 -25.96 2.54 -9.15
C ILE A 75 -24.84 2.13 -10.10
N GLY A 76 -24.93 2.65 -11.32
CA GLY A 76 -23.79 2.71 -12.21
C GLY A 76 -22.72 3.60 -11.59
N ASP A 77 -21.68 2.97 -11.06
CA ASP A 77 -20.38 3.63 -10.84
C ASP A 77 -19.46 3.02 -11.88
N GLY A 78 -19.19 3.79 -12.94
CA GLY A 78 -18.40 3.35 -14.08
C GLY A 78 -16.99 2.91 -13.66
N PRO A 79 -16.26 2.21 -14.55
CA PRO A 79 -14.87 1.89 -14.27
C PRO A 79 -14.11 3.21 -14.12
N VAL A 80 -13.68 3.50 -12.90
CA VAL A 80 -12.73 4.58 -12.62
C VAL A 80 -11.44 4.20 -13.34
N THR A 81 -11.28 4.71 -14.57
CA THR A 81 -10.03 4.67 -15.31
C THR A 81 -9.08 5.58 -14.55
N VAL A 82 -8.29 4.99 -13.67
CA VAL A 82 -7.10 5.63 -13.10
C VAL A 82 -6.08 5.68 -14.24
N GLU A 83 -6.19 6.73 -15.06
CA GLU A 83 -5.14 7.17 -15.96
C GLU A 83 -3.95 7.59 -15.07
N GLU A 84 -3.08 6.63 -14.74
CA GLU A 84 -1.80 6.94 -14.11
C GLU A 84 -0.97 7.71 -15.13
N SER A 85 -0.84 9.02 -14.87
CA SER A 85 -0.07 9.93 -15.68
C SER A 85 1.39 9.47 -15.77
N ASP A 86 1.82 9.13 -16.99
CA ASP A 86 3.14 8.62 -17.40
C ASP A 86 4.33 9.56 -17.07
N VAL A 87 4.06 10.75 -16.51
CA VAL A 87 5.07 11.79 -16.25
C VAL A 87 5.97 11.53 -15.03
N THR A 88 5.76 10.47 -14.27
CA THR A 88 6.52 10.23 -13.02
C THR A 88 7.79 9.40 -13.22
N LEU A 89 7.81 8.44 -14.15
CA LEU A 89 8.93 7.51 -14.30
C LEU A 89 10.16 8.16 -14.94
N GLN A 90 9.98 8.96 -15.99
CA GLN A 90 11.09 9.63 -16.66
C GLN A 90 11.81 10.60 -15.71
N THR A 91 11.07 11.36 -14.91
CA THR A 91 11.62 12.31 -13.93
C THR A 91 12.39 11.57 -12.83
N MET A 92 11.86 10.44 -12.36
CA MET A 92 12.49 9.62 -11.32
C MET A 92 13.81 8.97 -11.80
N ILE A 93 13.86 8.53 -13.05
CA ILE A 93 15.09 8.01 -13.68
C ILE A 93 16.14 9.14 -13.85
N LEU A 94 15.72 10.33 -14.28
CA LEU A 94 16.61 11.46 -14.51
C LEU A 94 17.23 11.96 -13.18
N ILE A 95 16.41 12.07 -12.14
CA ILE A 95 16.87 12.41 -10.78
C ILE A 95 17.83 11.32 -10.26
N GLY A 96 17.49 10.04 -10.43
CA GLY A 96 18.36 8.93 -10.03
C GLY A 96 19.72 8.95 -10.73
N ALA A 97 19.75 9.21 -12.03
CA ALA A 97 21.00 9.30 -12.80
C ALA A 97 21.90 10.47 -12.34
N VAL A 98 21.31 11.63 -12.00
CA VAL A 98 22.06 12.78 -11.47
C VAL A 98 22.66 12.46 -10.10
N ILE A 99 21.88 11.86 -9.19
CA ILE A 99 22.37 11.47 -7.86
C ILE A 99 23.51 10.45 -7.99
N LEU A 100 23.37 9.46 -8.87
CA LEU A 100 24.38 8.43 -9.09
C LEU A 100 25.68 9.02 -9.64
N ALA A 101 25.60 9.95 -10.60
CA ALA A 101 26.77 10.62 -11.15
C ALA A 101 27.52 11.46 -10.10
N LEU A 102 26.79 12.24 -9.29
CA LEU A 102 27.39 13.02 -8.20
C LEU A 102 28.01 12.12 -7.13
N GLY A 103 27.34 11.01 -6.79
CA GLY A 103 27.86 10.00 -5.87
C GLY A 103 29.16 9.39 -6.34
N LEU A 104 29.26 9.01 -7.63
CA LEU A 104 30.50 8.47 -8.20
C LEU A 104 31.64 9.48 -8.21
N VAL A 105 31.35 10.75 -8.47
CA VAL A 105 32.36 11.83 -8.44
C VAL A 105 32.90 12.04 -7.02
N ILE A 106 32.02 12.07 -6.02
CA ILE A 106 32.41 12.21 -4.60
C ILE A 106 33.16 10.97 -4.11
N PHE A 107 32.74 9.77 -4.53
CA PHE A 107 33.39 8.51 -4.17
C PHE A 107 34.77 8.32 -4.83
N SER A 108 35.03 9.04 -5.92
CA SER A 108 36.31 9.00 -6.64
C SER A 108 37.34 10.00 -6.11
N LEU A 109 37.01 10.77 -5.07
CA LEU A 109 37.86 11.80 -4.45
C LEU A 109 38.50 11.29 -3.16
#